data_AF-A0A1L9T5C0-F1
#
_entry.id   AF-A0A1L9T5C0-F1
#
_cell.length_a   1.000
_cell.length_b   1.000
_cell.length_c   1.000
_cell.angle_alpha   90.00
_cell.angle_beta   90.00
_cell.angle_gamma   90.00
#
_symmetry.space_group_name_H-M   'P 1'
#
loop_
_entity.id
_entity.type
_entity.pdbx_description
1 polymer ?
#
loop_
_entity_poly.entity_id
_entity_poly.type
_entity_poly.pdbx_seq_one_letter_code
_entity_poly.pdbx_strand_id
1 'polypeptide(L)'
;MRGCPYCIAGLTLAQALRRHGIPCTVFERDDSPEVRHQGWGVSIHSTLTTWEAHVLPEIYDRVCEAQVNPAVGRDEVRGVPWINGATGKVEQSVPKSKRLRLRRDGIRRALMEGLDIKWGKRLVDIEKLEAGVRARFTDGTTTVGNVLVGADGSMSMVREFLAPTNHKLHRLPINALGCAVTMSEEQVAYFKDNVDPLYFMVDWPSVEWDNWNGTATLIGDAAHCMVIYRGEGVNHAIVDACQLADTIKSAADGHMSMNDAVREYEKEMRPRAREAVQTSRQAGHDGHCYSKVDKEGSFALLGEKPV
;
A
#
# COMPACT_ATOMS: atom_id res chain seq x y z
N MET A 1 -7.51 -3.63 14.73
CA MET A 1 -7.81 -3.56 13.28
C MET A 1 -7.12 -4.70 12.56
N ARG A 2 -7.87 -5.59 11.89
CA ARG A 2 -7.29 -6.62 11.02
C ARG A 2 -6.79 -5.93 9.75
N GLY A 3 -5.47 -5.90 9.51
CA GLY A 3 -4.83 -5.24 8.36
C GLY A 3 -5.49 -5.60 7.03
N CYS A 4 -5.48 -4.69 6.05
CA CYS A 4 -6.24 -4.78 4.80
C CYS A 4 -5.78 -5.99 3.96
N PRO A 5 -6.58 -7.07 3.84
CA PRO A 5 -6.37 -8.06 2.76
C PRO A 5 -7.00 -7.52 1.47
N TYR A 6 -6.62 -8.04 0.30
CA TYR A 6 -6.65 -7.38 -1.02
C TYR A 6 -5.87 -6.08 -1.09
N CYS A 7 -4.55 -6.15 -0.95
CA CYS A 7 -3.76 -4.96 -1.23
C CYS A 7 -3.82 -4.64 -2.74
N ILE A 8 -3.96 -3.36 -3.05
CA ILE A 8 -3.90 -2.85 -4.43
C ILE A 8 -2.60 -3.31 -5.10
N ALA A 9 -1.51 -3.45 -4.34
CA ALA A 9 -0.22 -3.93 -4.83
C ALA A 9 -0.30 -5.33 -5.46
N GLY A 10 -0.91 -6.30 -4.78
CA GLY A 10 -0.99 -7.69 -5.24
C GLY A 10 -1.83 -7.83 -6.51
N LEU A 11 -2.94 -7.09 -6.60
CA LEU A 11 -3.77 -7.06 -7.80
C LEU A 11 -3.07 -6.33 -8.96
N THR A 12 -2.35 -5.25 -8.68
CA THR A 12 -1.54 -4.54 -9.69
C THR A 12 -0.42 -5.45 -10.22
N LEU A 13 0.29 -6.18 -9.35
CA LEU A 13 1.33 -7.12 -9.77
C LEU A 13 0.74 -8.21 -10.65
N ALA A 14 -0.39 -8.80 -10.26
CA ALA A 14 -1.05 -9.83 -11.05
C ALA A 14 -1.47 -9.33 -12.45
N GLN A 15 -1.99 -8.10 -12.55
CA GLN A 15 -2.30 -7.49 -13.85
C GLN A 15 -1.05 -7.21 -14.69
N ALA A 16 0.05 -6.80 -14.05
CA ALA A 16 1.33 -6.58 -14.75
C ALA A 16 1.94 -7.88 -15.27
N LEU A 17 1.94 -8.94 -14.46
CA LEU A 17 2.36 -10.29 -14.88
C LEU A 17 1.47 -10.81 -16.02
N ARG A 18 0.15 -10.61 -15.92
CA ARG A 18 -0.80 -10.97 -16.98
C ARG A 18 -0.51 -10.24 -18.30
N ARG A 19 -0.20 -8.93 -18.25
CA ARG A 19 0.20 -8.15 -19.44
C ARG A 19 1.44 -8.73 -20.12
N HIS A 20 2.32 -9.38 -19.36
CA HIS A 20 3.51 -10.06 -19.88
C HIS A 20 3.29 -11.55 -20.22
N GLY A 21 2.07 -12.07 -20.09
CA GLY A 21 1.78 -13.48 -20.34
C GLY A 21 2.35 -14.44 -19.28
N ILE A 22 2.73 -13.93 -18.11
CA ILE A 22 3.31 -14.71 -17.02
C ILE A 22 2.17 -15.25 -16.15
N PRO A 23 2.03 -16.59 -16.01
CA PRO A 23 0.98 -17.19 -15.20
C PRO A 23 1.13 -16.80 -13.73
N CYS A 24 0.05 -16.31 -13.11
CA CYS A 24 0.00 -16.08 -11.68
C CYS A 24 -1.40 -16.40 -11.14
N THR A 25 -1.46 -16.86 -9.90
CA THR A 25 -2.70 -17.11 -9.16
C THR A 25 -2.66 -16.29 -7.87
N VAL A 26 -3.72 -15.55 -7.59
CA VAL A 26 -3.88 -14.75 -6.36
C VAL A 26 -4.61 -15.59 -5.33
N PHE A 27 -4.02 -15.76 -4.15
CA PHE A 27 -4.66 -16.44 -3.01
C PHE A 27 -5.07 -15.42 -1.97
N GLU A 28 -6.32 -15.50 -1.53
CA GLU A 28 -6.91 -14.47 -0.70
C GLU A 28 -7.80 -15.05 0.39
N ARG A 29 -7.69 -14.48 1.59
CA ARG A 29 -8.25 -15.00 2.83
C ARG A 29 -9.72 -14.68 3.07
N ASP A 30 -10.23 -13.61 2.46
CA ASP A 30 -11.63 -13.24 2.55
C ASP A 30 -12.44 -14.12 1.55
N ASP A 31 -13.72 -14.38 1.87
CA ASP A 31 -14.52 -15.39 1.18
C ASP A 31 -15.09 -14.94 -0.17
N SER A 32 -15.23 -13.62 -0.37
CA SER A 32 -15.77 -13.04 -1.60
C SER A 32 -15.35 -11.57 -1.78
N PRO A 33 -15.46 -11.00 -3.00
CA PRO A 33 -15.09 -9.61 -3.27
C PRO A 33 -15.95 -8.60 -2.50
N GLU A 34 -17.16 -8.98 -2.12
CA GLU A 34 -18.18 -8.11 -1.51
C GLU A 34 -18.05 -8.02 0.01
N VAL A 35 -17.25 -8.87 0.66
CA VAL A 35 -17.12 -8.93 2.13
C VAL A 35 -16.78 -7.57 2.77
N ARG A 36 -16.16 -6.65 2.02
CA ARG A 36 -15.78 -5.32 2.51
C ARG A 36 -16.37 -4.21 1.65
N HIS A 37 -17.35 -3.50 2.21
CA HIS A 37 -17.91 -2.28 1.61
C HIS A 37 -17.24 -0.98 2.08
N GLN A 38 -16.43 -1.02 3.14
CA GLN A 38 -15.76 0.16 3.67
C GLN A 38 -14.43 0.43 2.95
N GLY A 39 -14.27 1.64 2.42
CA GLY A 39 -13.01 2.11 1.88
C GLY A 39 -12.99 3.63 1.74
N TRP A 40 -11.95 4.26 2.25
CA TRP A 40 -11.68 5.67 1.99
C TRP A 40 -11.22 5.85 0.54
N GLY A 41 -11.44 7.05 0.00
CA GLY A 41 -10.80 7.45 -1.25
C GLY A 41 -9.27 7.38 -1.11
N VAL A 42 -8.62 7.04 -2.21
CA VAL A 42 -7.17 6.90 -2.33
C VAL A 42 -6.68 7.91 -3.35
N SER A 43 -5.60 8.63 -3.03
CA SER A 43 -4.99 9.59 -3.95
C SER A 43 -3.80 8.94 -4.64
N ILE A 44 -3.83 8.89 -5.97
CA ILE A 44 -2.74 8.37 -6.81
C ILE A 44 -2.14 9.55 -7.58
N HIS A 45 -0.81 9.66 -7.59
CA HIS A 45 -0.14 10.81 -8.21
C HIS A 45 1.13 10.42 -8.97
N SER A 46 2.29 10.38 -8.31
CA SER A 46 3.60 10.21 -8.93
C SER A 46 3.76 8.90 -9.70
N THR A 47 2.85 7.96 -9.48
CA THR A 47 2.91 6.61 -10.03
C THR A 47 1.92 6.37 -11.16
N LEU A 48 1.16 7.38 -11.59
CA LEU A 48 0.15 7.25 -12.64
C LEU A 48 0.76 6.72 -13.95
N THR A 49 1.84 7.36 -14.42
CA THR A 49 2.52 6.97 -15.66
C THR A 49 3.08 5.55 -15.58
N THR A 50 3.71 5.19 -14.46
CA THR A 50 4.21 3.85 -14.24
C THR A 50 3.07 2.84 -14.23
N TRP A 51 1.98 3.12 -13.53
CA TRP A 51 0.87 2.20 -13.42
C TRP A 51 0.19 1.93 -14.77
N GLU A 52 -0.07 3.00 -15.54
CA GLU A 52 -0.58 2.93 -16.91
C GLU A 52 0.30 2.08 -17.84
N ALA A 53 1.61 2.19 -17.69
CA ALA A 53 2.59 1.43 -18.46
C ALA A 53 2.65 -0.08 -18.11
N HIS A 54 2.05 -0.52 -16.99
CA HIS A 54 2.18 -1.91 -16.52
C HIS A 54 0.87 -2.69 -16.46
N VAL A 55 -0.30 -2.06 -16.41
CA VAL A 55 -1.57 -2.80 -16.51
C VAL A 55 -2.12 -2.76 -17.94
N LEU A 56 -3.07 -3.63 -18.26
CA LEU A 56 -3.74 -3.60 -19.56
C LEU A 56 -4.51 -2.26 -19.73
N PRO A 57 -4.52 -1.63 -20.92
CA PRO A 57 -5.18 -0.34 -21.13
C PRO A 57 -6.64 -0.31 -20.67
N GLU A 58 -7.41 -1.36 -20.98
CA GLU A 58 -8.81 -1.49 -20.60
C GLU A 58 -9.01 -1.63 -19.08
N ILE A 59 -8.02 -2.19 -18.37
CA ILE A 59 -8.03 -2.28 -16.91
C ILE A 59 -7.69 -0.91 -16.30
N TYR A 60 -6.70 -0.20 -16.86
CA TYR A 60 -6.36 1.15 -16.43
C TYR A 60 -7.54 2.12 -16.61
N ASP A 61 -8.26 2.00 -17.72
CA ASP A 61 -9.47 2.79 -17.98
C ASP A 61 -10.53 2.57 -16.90
N ARG A 62 -10.80 1.31 -16.54
CA ARG A 62 -11.74 0.96 -15.46
C ARG A 62 -11.27 1.44 -14.09
N VAL A 63 -9.97 1.40 -13.82
CA VAL A 63 -9.39 1.99 -12.60
C VAL A 63 -9.66 3.50 -12.57
N CYS A 64 -9.48 4.19 -13.70
CA CYS A 64 -9.70 5.61 -13.82
C CYS A 64 -11.19 6.01 -13.71
N GLU A 65 -12.14 5.11 -14.00
CA GLU A 65 -13.58 5.32 -13.78
C GLU A 65 -13.98 5.26 -12.29
N ALA A 66 -13.11 4.74 -11.43
CA ALA A 66 -13.35 4.67 -10.00
C ALA A 66 -13.23 6.04 -9.29
N GLN A 67 -13.37 7.18 -9.97
CA GLN A 67 -13.25 8.52 -9.36
C GLN A 67 -14.20 8.67 -8.17
N VAL A 68 -13.72 9.23 -7.06
CA VAL A 68 -14.56 9.66 -5.94
C VAL A 68 -15.52 10.75 -6.39
N ASN A 69 -15.05 11.68 -7.23
CA ASN A 69 -15.89 12.68 -7.88
C ASN A 69 -15.76 12.54 -9.41
N PRO A 70 -16.73 11.88 -10.07
CA PRO A 70 -16.71 11.70 -11.52
C PRO A 70 -16.69 13.02 -12.32
N ALA A 71 -17.15 14.13 -11.74
CA ALA A 71 -17.21 15.43 -12.42
C ALA A 71 -15.84 16.08 -12.66
N VAL A 72 -14.81 15.69 -11.89
CA VAL A 72 -13.44 16.25 -12.04
C VAL A 72 -12.62 15.49 -13.09
N GLY A 73 -13.09 14.30 -13.50
CA GLY A 73 -12.55 13.55 -14.63
C GLY A 73 -11.17 12.92 -14.40
N ARG A 74 -10.58 12.39 -15.48
CA ARG A 74 -9.28 11.67 -15.49
C ARG A 74 -8.07 12.60 -15.60
N ASP A 75 -8.28 13.87 -15.92
CA ASP A 75 -7.23 14.85 -16.22
C ASP A 75 -7.16 15.96 -15.16
N GLU A 76 -7.59 15.67 -13.94
CA GLU A 76 -7.48 16.61 -12.83
C GLU A 76 -6.00 16.95 -12.56
N VAL A 77 -5.67 18.23 -12.77
CA VAL A 77 -4.39 18.82 -12.38
C VAL A 77 -4.65 19.80 -11.25
N ARG A 78 -4.33 19.39 -10.02
CA ARG A 78 -4.53 20.23 -8.83
C ARG A 78 -3.34 20.26 -7.90
N GLY A 79 -3.17 21.40 -7.26
CA GLY A 79 -2.36 21.52 -6.05
C GLY A 79 -3.18 21.11 -4.84
N VAL A 80 -2.51 20.88 -3.72
CA VAL A 80 -3.19 20.66 -2.43
C VAL A 80 -2.90 21.89 -1.56
N PRO A 81 -3.87 22.80 -1.40
CA PRO A 81 -3.67 23.99 -0.58
C PRO A 81 -3.59 23.61 0.89
N TRP A 82 -2.62 24.20 1.57
CA TRP A 82 -2.54 24.25 3.02
C TRP A 82 -3.21 25.53 3.48
N ILE A 83 -4.33 25.35 4.18
CA ILE A 83 -5.16 26.44 4.66
C ILE A 83 -4.95 26.55 6.16
N ASN A 84 -4.59 27.74 6.62
CA ASN A 84 -4.56 28.03 8.04
C ASN A 84 -5.99 27.97 8.59
N GLY A 85 -6.25 27.06 9.51
CA GLY A 85 -7.59 26.85 10.07
C GLY A 85 -8.13 28.04 10.87
N ALA A 86 -7.26 28.91 11.40
CA ALA A 86 -7.66 30.09 12.15
C ALA A 86 -7.94 31.31 11.25
N THR A 87 -7.17 31.49 10.18
CA THR A 87 -7.30 32.67 9.30
C THR A 87 -8.05 32.39 8.00
N GLY A 88 -8.24 31.12 7.64
CA GLY A 88 -8.82 30.69 6.36
C GLY A 88 -7.96 30.98 5.13
N LYS A 89 -6.74 31.50 5.31
CA LYS A 89 -5.84 31.84 4.20
C LYS A 89 -5.04 30.62 3.76
N VAL A 90 -4.79 30.55 2.45
CA VAL A 90 -3.80 29.62 1.89
C VAL A 90 -2.42 30.13 2.27
N GLU A 91 -1.68 29.37 3.05
CA GLU A 91 -0.29 29.68 3.41
C GLU A 91 0.69 29.03 2.45
N GLN A 92 0.34 27.86 1.91
CA GLN A 92 1.18 27.13 0.97
C GLN A 92 0.31 26.23 0.09
N SER A 93 0.88 25.70 -0.98
CA SER A 93 0.24 24.63 -1.76
C SER A 93 1.30 23.65 -2.19
N VAL A 94 0.98 22.36 -2.11
CA VAL A 94 1.72 21.35 -2.89
C VAL A 94 1.59 21.73 -4.38
N PRO A 95 2.67 21.67 -5.17
CA PRO A 95 2.63 21.99 -6.60
C PRO A 95 1.53 21.23 -7.34
N LYS A 96 1.00 21.87 -8.38
CA LYS A 96 -0.01 21.26 -9.25
C LYS A 96 0.60 20.07 -9.98
N SER A 97 -0.04 18.92 -9.88
CA SER A 97 0.30 17.74 -10.66
C SER A 97 -0.96 16.98 -11.04
N LYS A 98 -0.85 16.06 -12.03
CA LYS A 98 -1.93 15.13 -12.33
C LYS A 98 -2.16 14.24 -11.12
N ARG A 99 -3.40 14.16 -10.65
CA ARG A 99 -3.78 13.38 -9.46
C ARG A 99 -5.14 12.75 -9.70
N LEU A 100 -5.27 11.48 -9.33
CA LEU A 100 -6.57 10.81 -9.30
C LEU A 100 -6.99 10.59 -7.86
N ARG A 101 -8.26 10.88 -7.55
CA ARG A 101 -8.87 10.53 -6.26
C ARG A 101 -9.87 9.41 -6.50
N LEU A 102 -9.47 8.19 -6.20
CA LEU A 102 -10.18 6.97 -6.59
C LEU A 102 -10.83 6.27 -5.39
N ARG A 103 -12.01 5.70 -5.57
CA ARG A 103 -12.67 4.84 -4.60
C ARG A 103 -11.91 3.50 -4.54
N ARG A 104 -11.49 3.09 -3.35
CA ARG A 104 -10.68 1.87 -3.16
C ARG A 104 -11.38 0.60 -3.64
N ASP A 105 -12.68 0.49 -3.39
CA ASP A 105 -13.52 -0.62 -3.88
C ASP A 105 -13.57 -0.64 -5.42
N GLY A 106 -13.66 0.53 -6.05
CA GLY A 106 -13.65 0.67 -7.51
C GLY A 106 -12.31 0.25 -8.13
N ILE A 107 -11.18 0.68 -7.54
CA ILE A 107 -9.85 0.22 -7.97
C ILE A 107 -9.76 -1.30 -7.90
N ARG A 108 -10.12 -1.89 -6.75
CA ARG A 108 -10.05 -3.34 -6.56
C ARG A 108 -10.93 -4.07 -7.57
N ARG A 109 -12.17 -3.63 -7.77
CA ARG A 109 -13.10 -4.24 -8.74
C ARG A 109 -12.52 -4.25 -10.14
N ALA A 110 -11.92 -3.14 -10.58
CA ALA A 110 -11.26 -3.05 -11.88
C ALA A 110 -10.07 -4.00 -11.97
N LEU A 111 -9.17 -4.00 -10.99
CA LEU A 111 -7.97 -4.84 -11.03
C LEU A 111 -8.25 -6.33 -10.90
N MET A 112 -9.37 -6.77 -10.33
CA MET A 112 -9.70 -8.20 -10.22
C MET A 112 -10.13 -8.82 -11.55
N GLU A 113 -10.46 -8.01 -12.54
CA GLU A 113 -11.03 -8.49 -13.79
C GLU A 113 -10.05 -9.35 -14.59
N GLY A 114 -10.50 -10.58 -14.89
CA GLY A 114 -9.74 -11.55 -15.68
C GLY A 114 -8.52 -12.12 -14.97
N LEU A 115 -8.38 -11.93 -13.65
CA LEU A 115 -7.37 -12.60 -12.83
C LEU A 115 -7.87 -13.95 -12.30
N ASP A 116 -6.96 -14.91 -12.13
CA ASP A 116 -7.24 -16.14 -11.40
C ASP A 116 -7.10 -15.91 -9.89
N ILE A 117 -8.22 -15.77 -9.18
CA ILE A 117 -8.27 -15.51 -7.74
C ILE A 117 -8.93 -16.68 -7.01
N LYS A 118 -8.23 -17.22 -6.00
CA LYS A 118 -8.73 -18.25 -5.08
C LYS A 118 -9.10 -17.62 -3.74
N TRP A 119 -10.39 -17.61 -3.44
CA TRP A 119 -10.99 -17.02 -2.23
C TRP A 119 -11.02 -18.00 -1.05
N GLY A 120 -11.16 -17.49 0.17
CA GLY A 120 -11.14 -18.30 1.40
C GLY A 120 -9.78 -18.96 1.71
N LYS A 121 -8.72 -18.55 1.01
CA LYS A 121 -7.35 -19.07 1.11
C LYS A 121 -6.51 -18.24 2.08
N ARG A 122 -6.75 -18.43 3.37
CA ARG A 122 -5.89 -17.86 4.41
C ARG A 122 -4.62 -18.69 4.54
N LEU A 123 -3.47 -18.11 4.18
CA LEU A 123 -2.16 -18.71 4.39
C LEU A 123 -1.95 -19.03 5.87
N VAL A 124 -1.35 -20.19 6.16
CA VAL A 124 -0.96 -20.60 7.53
C VAL A 124 0.48 -21.09 7.62
N ASP A 125 1.07 -21.51 6.50
CA ASP A 125 2.41 -22.07 6.46
C ASP A 125 3.02 -21.94 5.06
N ILE A 126 4.35 -21.72 5.02
CA ILE A 126 5.13 -21.74 3.78
C ILE A 126 6.38 -22.60 3.97
N GLU A 127 6.68 -23.41 2.95
CA GLU A 127 7.80 -24.34 2.95
C GLU A 127 8.66 -24.12 1.71
N LYS A 128 9.95 -23.86 1.92
CA LYS A 128 10.94 -23.80 0.84
C LYS A 128 11.14 -25.21 0.28
N LEU A 129 11.02 -25.36 -1.03
CA LEU A 129 11.31 -26.62 -1.72
C LEU A 129 12.67 -26.53 -2.44
N GLU A 130 13.15 -27.66 -2.96
CA GLU A 130 14.33 -27.69 -3.83
C GLU A 130 14.12 -26.84 -5.10
N ALA A 131 12.92 -26.93 -5.68
CA ALA A 131 12.46 -26.09 -6.78
C ALA A 131 11.12 -25.43 -6.42
N GLY A 132 11.17 -24.14 -6.07
CA GLY A 132 9.99 -23.33 -5.76
C GLY A 132 9.61 -23.33 -4.27
N VAL A 133 8.33 -23.10 -4.01
CA VAL A 133 7.78 -22.85 -2.68
C VAL A 133 6.37 -23.44 -2.56
N ARG A 134 6.09 -24.05 -1.42
CA ARG A 134 4.76 -24.57 -1.08
C ARG A 134 4.07 -23.62 -0.11
N ALA A 135 2.80 -23.34 -0.36
CA ALA A 135 1.93 -22.60 0.54
C ALA A 135 0.79 -23.51 1.04
N ARG A 136 0.47 -23.44 2.33
CA ARG A 136 -0.64 -24.17 2.97
C ARG A 136 -1.66 -23.19 3.52
N PHE A 137 -2.93 -23.54 3.40
CA PHE A 137 -4.06 -22.69 3.80
C PHE A 137 -4.87 -23.28 4.95
N THR A 138 -5.68 -22.46 5.62
CA THR A 138 -6.52 -22.87 6.76
C THR A 138 -7.52 -23.98 6.44
N ASP A 139 -7.93 -24.11 5.18
CA ASP A 139 -8.86 -25.16 4.72
C ASP A 139 -8.16 -26.52 4.49
N GLY A 140 -6.88 -26.62 4.84
CA GLY A 140 -6.05 -27.82 4.67
C GLY A 140 -5.47 -27.99 3.27
N THR A 141 -5.85 -27.15 2.31
CA THR A 141 -5.32 -27.23 0.94
C THR A 141 -3.89 -26.68 0.86
N THR A 142 -3.16 -27.12 -0.16
CA THR A 142 -1.80 -26.67 -0.47
C THR A 142 -1.65 -26.33 -1.93
N THR A 143 -0.75 -25.42 -2.26
CA THR A 143 -0.31 -25.11 -3.63
C THR A 143 1.21 -25.06 -3.72
N VAL A 144 1.76 -25.27 -4.91
CA VAL A 144 3.19 -25.14 -5.20
C VAL A 144 3.36 -24.16 -6.35
N GLY A 145 4.31 -23.24 -6.21
CA GLY A 145 4.67 -22.29 -7.26
C GLY A 145 6.17 -22.03 -7.31
N ASN A 146 6.65 -21.41 -8.38
CA ASN A 146 8.06 -21.06 -8.53
C ASN A 146 8.47 -19.90 -7.61
N VAL A 147 7.57 -18.93 -7.43
CA VAL A 147 7.77 -17.72 -6.62
C VAL A 147 6.52 -17.44 -5.80
N LEU A 148 6.70 -17.11 -4.52
CA LEU A 148 5.64 -16.62 -3.63
C LEU A 148 5.87 -15.16 -3.28
N VAL A 149 4.87 -14.32 -3.55
CA VAL A 149 4.95 -12.89 -3.25
C VAL A 149 4.00 -12.55 -2.11
N GLY A 150 4.55 -12.03 -1.01
CA GLY A 150 3.80 -11.52 0.13
C GLY A 150 3.16 -10.16 -0.17
N ALA A 151 1.89 -10.19 -0.53
CA ALA A 151 1.04 -9.01 -0.78
C ALA A 151 -0.16 -8.96 0.20
N ASP A 152 0.03 -9.49 1.41
CA ASP A 152 -0.99 -9.80 2.43
C ASP A 152 -1.13 -8.72 3.53
N GLY A 153 -0.55 -7.55 3.28
CA GLY A 153 -0.80 -6.31 4.04
C GLY A 153 0.03 -6.15 5.30
N SER A 154 -0.36 -5.19 6.15
CA SER A 154 0.42 -4.80 7.33
C SER A 154 0.61 -5.90 8.38
N MET A 155 -0.25 -6.92 8.40
CA MET A 155 -0.12 -8.09 9.30
C MET A 155 0.33 -9.32 8.49
N SER A 156 1.28 -9.12 7.57
CA SER A 156 1.76 -10.13 6.64
C SER A 156 2.32 -11.35 7.36
N MET A 157 1.75 -12.51 7.06
CA MET A 157 2.28 -13.80 7.50
C MET A 157 3.52 -14.18 6.69
N VAL A 158 3.55 -13.83 5.40
CA VAL A 158 4.74 -14.05 4.57
C VAL A 158 5.95 -13.33 5.19
N ARG A 159 5.76 -12.10 5.69
CA ARG A 159 6.80 -11.38 6.42
C ARG A 159 7.24 -12.11 7.68
N GLU A 160 6.33 -12.70 8.46
CA GLU A 160 6.70 -13.47 9.66
C GLU A 160 7.66 -14.63 9.33
N PHE A 161 7.43 -15.33 8.21
CA PHE A 161 8.30 -16.42 7.76
C PHE A 161 9.63 -15.95 7.17
N LEU A 162 9.64 -14.87 6.37
CA LEU A 162 10.87 -14.38 5.73
C LEU A 162 11.76 -13.55 6.69
N ALA A 163 11.16 -12.95 7.72
CA ALA A 163 11.82 -12.05 8.67
C ALA A 163 11.55 -12.48 10.13
N PRO A 164 11.87 -13.73 10.54
CA PRO A 164 11.41 -14.32 11.80
C PRO A 164 11.89 -13.56 13.05
N THR A 165 13.00 -12.83 12.96
CA THR A 165 13.57 -12.07 14.08
C THR A 165 13.16 -10.59 14.11
N ASN A 166 12.64 -10.05 12.99
CA ASN A 166 12.44 -8.61 12.79
C ASN A 166 11.14 -8.24 12.03
N HIS A 167 10.18 -9.16 11.90
CA HIS A 167 8.86 -8.94 11.29
C HIS A 167 7.89 -8.08 12.12
N LYS A 168 8.18 -7.89 13.41
CA LYS A 168 7.27 -7.19 14.34
C LYS A 168 7.16 -5.73 13.96
N LEU A 169 5.93 -5.26 13.83
CA LEU A 169 5.63 -3.87 13.56
C LEU A 169 6.04 -2.98 14.75
N HIS A 170 6.62 -1.82 14.47
CA HIS A 170 6.96 -0.85 15.51
C HIS A 170 5.72 -0.01 15.84
N ARG A 171 5.26 -0.10 17.09
CA ARG A 171 4.09 0.65 17.57
C ARG A 171 4.49 2.08 17.94
N LEU A 172 3.92 3.06 17.26
CA LEU A 172 4.12 4.46 17.63
C LEU A 172 3.20 4.85 18.79
N PRO A 173 3.64 5.74 19.70
CA PRO A 173 2.80 6.29 20.77
C PRO A 173 1.86 7.38 20.24
N ILE A 174 1.31 7.19 19.03
CA ILE A 174 0.46 8.16 18.34
C ILE A 174 -0.84 7.46 17.94
N ASN A 175 -1.97 8.12 18.23
CA ASN A 175 -3.30 7.65 17.88
C ASN A 175 -3.88 8.55 16.78
N ALA A 176 -4.52 7.95 15.77
CA ALA A 176 -5.22 8.69 14.72
C ALA A 176 -6.68 8.24 14.64
N LEU A 177 -7.60 9.20 14.66
CA LEU A 177 -9.03 9.00 14.44
C LEU A 177 -9.42 9.61 13.09
N GLY A 178 -9.94 8.79 12.19
CA GLY A 178 -10.63 9.23 10.98
C GLY A 178 -12.11 8.93 11.10
N CYS A 179 -12.94 9.95 11.26
CA CYS A 179 -14.40 9.82 11.33
C CYS A 179 -15.06 10.73 10.31
N ALA A 180 -16.12 10.23 9.68
CA ALA A 180 -17.07 11.04 8.92
C ALA A 180 -18.46 10.78 9.53
N VAL A 181 -18.96 11.75 10.28
CA VAL A 181 -20.23 11.66 11.01
C VAL A 181 -20.81 13.07 11.15
N THR A 182 -22.10 13.21 10.88
CA THR A 182 -22.84 14.44 11.20
C THR A 182 -23.42 14.26 12.60
N MET A 183 -23.05 15.15 13.51
CA MET A 183 -23.40 15.07 14.93
C MET A 183 -24.05 16.39 15.38
N SER A 184 -24.96 16.26 16.35
CA SER A 184 -25.44 17.40 17.16
C SER A 184 -24.39 17.79 18.22
N GLU A 185 -24.46 19.01 18.75
CA GLU A 185 -23.51 19.50 19.77
C GLU A 185 -23.44 18.61 21.02
N GLU A 186 -24.57 18.04 21.43
CA GLU A 186 -24.66 17.13 22.58
C GLU A 186 -23.94 15.79 22.33
N GLN A 187 -23.98 15.30 21.09
CA GLN A 187 -23.26 14.09 20.69
C GLN A 187 -21.74 14.33 20.68
N VAL A 188 -21.28 15.51 20.25
CA VAL A 188 -19.84 15.87 20.25
C VAL A 188 -19.25 15.88 21.67
N ALA A 189 -20.02 16.32 22.67
CA ALA A 189 -19.59 16.34 24.07
C ALA A 189 -19.32 14.92 24.60
N TYR A 190 -20.19 13.95 24.28
CA TYR A 190 -20.02 12.55 24.68
C TYR A 190 -18.72 11.91 24.18
N PHE A 191 -18.28 12.21 22.94
CA PHE A 191 -17.03 11.67 22.40
C PHE A 191 -15.77 12.29 23.01
N LYS A 192 -15.80 13.57 23.42
CA LYS A 192 -14.67 14.24 24.10
C LYS A 192 -14.34 13.63 25.46
N ASP A 193 -15.35 13.17 26.17
CA ASP A 193 -15.21 12.71 27.56
C ASP A 193 -15.11 11.18 27.69
N ASN A 194 -15.48 10.40 26.65
CA ASN A 194 -15.67 8.95 26.76
C ASN A 194 -14.99 8.08 25.68
N VAL A 195 -14.20 8.66 24.77
CA VAL A 195 -13.58 7.88 23.67
C VAL A 195 -12.09 7.62 23.93
N ASP A 196 -11.74 6.35 23.72
CA ASP A 196 -10.69 5.55 24.35
C ASP A 196 -9.39 5.36 23.49
N PRO A 197 -8.21 5.09 24.10
CA PRO A 197 -6.86 4.83 23.52
C PRO A 197 -6.65 3.68 22.50
N LEU A 198 -7.70 3.14 21.86
CA LEU A 198 -7.65 1.86 21.11
C LEU A 198 -6.96 1.86 19.72
N TYR A 199 -6.54 2.99 19.19
CA TYR A 199 -6.02 3.08 17.81
C TYR A 199 -4.52 3.39 17.77
N PHE A 200 -3.67 2.36 17.68
CA PHE A 200 -2.24 2.54 17.49
C PHE A 200 -1.87 2.54 16.00
N MET A 201 -1.04 3.50 15.58
CA MET A 201 -0.38 3.42 14.28
C MET A 201 0.92 2.65 14.39
N VAL A 202 1.23 1.95 13.33
CA VAL A 202 2.43 1.14 13.21
C VAL A 202 3.14 1.45 11.92
N ASP A 203 4.45 1.27 11.94
CA ASP A 203 5.24 1.28 10.75
C ASP A 203 6.31 0.17 10.77
N TRP A 204 6.89 -0.07 9.61
CA TRP A 204 7.96 -1.03 9.41
C TRP A 204 8.89 -0.53 8.30
N PRO A 205 9.99 0.16 8.66
CA PRO A 205 11.00 0.55 7.68
C PRO A 205 11.62 -0.71 7.08
N SER A 206 11.69 -0.79 5.75
CA SER A 206 12.20 -1.99 5.08
C SER A 206 13.60 -2.38 5.59
N VAL A 207 13.78 -3.66 5.86
CA VAL A 207 15.03 -4.28 6.35
C VAL A 207 15.56 -5.26 5.33
N GLU A 208 16.69 -5.90 5.61
CA GLU A 208 17.09 -7.10 4.87
C GLU A 208 16.31 -8.33 5.37
N TRP A 209 15.95 -9.22 4.46
CA TRP A 209 15.36 -10.53 4.74
C TRP A 209 15.98 -11.60 3.82
N ASP A 210 15.90 -12.86 4.24
CA ASP A 210 16.29 -13.98 3.39
C ASP A 210 15.19 -14.24 2.36
N ASN A 211 15.46 -13.91 1.09
CA ASN A 211 14.53 -14.08 -0.02
C ASN A 211 14.50 -15.51 -0.60
N TRP A 212 15.14 -16.45 0.10
CA TRP A 212 15.17 -17.88 -0.23
C TRP A 212 15.70 -18.16 -1.64
N ASN A 213 16.73 -17.43 -2.05
CA ASN A 213 17.31 -17.44 -3.40
C ASN A 213 16.29 -17.03 -4.48
N GLY A 214 15.49 -16.00 -4.20
CA GLY A 214 14.49 -15.44 -5.12
C GLY A 214 13.19 -16.21 -5.22
N THR A 215 12.96 -17.20 -4.37
CA THR A 215 11.70 -17.95 -4.35
C THR A 215 10.61 -17.26 -3.52
N ALA A 216 10.97 -16.25 -2.72
CA ALA A 216 10.02 -15.45 -1.97
C ALA A 216 10.44 -13.98 -1.82
N THR A 217 9.49 -13.04 -1.90
CA THR A 217 9.72 -11.61 -1.63
C THR A 217 8.44 -10.90 -1.14
N LEU A 218 8.54 -9.60 -0.78
CA LEU A 218 7.47 -8.78 -0.21
C LEU A 218 7.21 -7.53 -1.05
N ILE A 219 5.96 -7.07 -1.14
CA ILE A 219 5.59 -5.79 -1.76
C ILE A 219 4.58 -5.00 -0.89
N GLY A 220 4.49 -3.68 -1.08
CA GLY A 220 3.49 -2.82 -0.44
C GLY A 220 3.57 -2.83 1.10
N ASP A 221 2.43 -2.78 1.79
CA ASP A 221 2.40 -2.78 3.26
C ASP A 221 3.07 -4.01 3.91
N ALA A 222 3.24 -5.11 3.17
CA ALA A 222 4.00 -6.25 3.66
C ALA A 222 5.50 -5.93 3.75
N ALA A 223 6.03 -5.14 2.80
CA ALA A 223 7.43 -4.73 2.70
C ALA A 223 7.77 -3.44 3.46
N HIS A 224 6.80 -2.52 3.60
CA HIS A 224 7.04 -1.16 4.13
C HIS A 224 5.79 -0.46 4.68
N CYS A 225 5.05 -1.13 5.55
CA CYS A 225 3.94 -0.49 6.25
C CYS A 225 4.38 0.86 6.84
N MET A 226 3.66 1.93 6.50
CA MET A 226 3.97 3.29 6.95
C MET A 226 2.74 3.96 7.52
N VAL A 227 2.98 4.91 8.43
CA VAL A 227 1.92 5.76 8.97
C VAL A 227 1.36 6.71 7.90
N ILE A 228 0.14 7.19 8.11
CA ILE A 228 -0.66 7.87 7.07
C ILE A 228 -0.27 9.34 6.82
N TYR A 229 0.66 9.90 7.59
CA TYR A 229 0.89 11.35 7.65
C TYR A 229 1.38 11.98 6.35
N ARG A 230 1.94 11.18 5.43
CA ARG A 230 2.29 11.62 4.07
C ARG A 230 1.37 11.12 2.98
N GLY A 231 0.53 10.10 3.24
CA GLY A 231 -0.40 9.54 2.26
C GLY A 231 0.25 8.79 1.09
N GLU A 232 1.50 8.36 1.21
CA GLU A 232 2.29 7.82 0.08
C GLU A 232 2.24 6.29 -0.07
N GLY A 233 1.81 5.55 0.94
CA GLY A 233 1.99 4.09 1.00
C GLY A 233 1.47 3.30 -0.21
N VAL A 234 0.28 3.66 -0.72
CA VAL A 234 -0.26 3.00 -1.92
C VAL A 234 0.54 3.30 -3.19
N ASN A 235 1.14 4.50 -3.29
CA ASN A 235 1.95 4.89 -4.43
C ASN A 235 3.23 4.04 -4.43
N HIS A 236 3.91 3.90 -3.29
CA HIS A 236 5.05 2.99 -3.15
C HIS A 236 4.66 1.55 -3.49
N ALA A 237 3.51 1.08 -3.02
CA ALA A 237 3.04 -0.27 -3.29
C ALA A 237 2.76 -0.54 -4.79
N ILE A 238 2.29 0.47 -5.54
CA ILE A 238 2.11 0.37 -6.99
C ILE A 238 3.47 0.30 -7.70
N VAL A 239 4.43 1.13 -7.29
CA VAL A 239 5.80 1.10 -7.85
C VAL A 239 6.44 -0.26 -7.65
N ASP A 240 6.31 -0.83 -6.45
CA ASP A 240 6.84 -2.16 -6.16
C ASP A 240 6.27 -3.23 -7.09
N ALA A 241 4.95 -3.22 -7.29
CA ALA A 241 4.27 -4.17 -8.14
C ALA A 241 4.72 -4.07 -9.60
N CYS A 242 4.90 -2.85 -10.10
CA CYS A 242 5.39 -2.60 -11.46
C CYS A 242 6.85 -3.06 -11.62
N GLN A 243 7.76 -2.63 -10.74
CA GLN A 243 9.17 -2.97 -10.83
C GLN A 243 9.43 -4.46 -10.65
N LEU A 244 8.72 -5.12 -9.72
CA LEU A 244 8.84 -6.57 -9.56
C LEU A 244 8.32 -7.32 -10.79
N ALA A 245 7.28 -6.82 -11.46
CA ALA A 245 6.82 -7.40 -12.72
C ALA A 245 7.89 -7.32 -13.82
N ASP A 246 8.60 -6.19 -13.93
CA ASP A 246 9.69 -6.00 -14.89
C ASP A 246 10.87 -6.96 -14.64
N THR A 247 11.28 -7.13 -13.39
CA THR A 247 12.40 -8.03 -13.07
C THR A 247 11.99 -9.49 -13.23
N ILE A 248 10.77 -9.87 -12.82
CA ILE A 248 10.22 -11.22 -13.08
C ILE A 248 10.13 -11.49 -14.59
N LYS A 249 9.69 -10.51 -15.38
CA LYS A 249 9.68 -10.62 -16.84
C LYS A 249 11.09 -10.86 -17.38
N SER A 250 12.07 -10.09 -16.93
CA SER A 250 13.45 -10.24 -17.37
C SER A 250 14.01 -11.63 -17.04
N ALA A 251 13.65 -12.21 -15.88
CA ALA A 251 13.98 -13.59 -15.56
C ALA A 251 13.23 -14.60 -16.45
N ALA A 252 11.94 -14.38 -16.73
CA ALA A 252 11.13 -15.24 -17.59
C ALA A 252 11.62 -15.26 -19.05
N ASP A 253 12.13 -14.13 -19.54
CA ASP A 253 12.75 -13.98 -20.87
C ASP A 253 14.18 -14.56 -20.92
N GLY A 254 14.71 -15.04 -19.79
CA GLY A 254 16.04 -15.67 -19.69
C GLY A 254 17.21 -14.69 -19.63
N HIS A 255 16.96 -13.39 -19.37
CA HIS A 255 18.00 -12.38 -19.26
C HIS A 255 18.76 -12.42 -17.93
N MET A 256 18.15 -12.98 -16.87
CA MET A 256 18.75 -13.12 -15.54
C MET A 256 18.12 -14.30 -14.79
N SER A 257 18.72 -14.71 -13.67
CA SER A 257 18.08 -15.72 -12.80
C SER A 257 16.94 -15.08 -11.99
N MET A 258 15.99 -15.90 -11.52
CA MET A 258 14.92 -15.41 -10.62
C MET A 258 15.48 -14.83 -9.31
N ASN A 259 16.59 -15.39 -8.82
CA ASN A 259 17.30 -14.86 -7.66
C ASN A 259 17.82 -13.44 -7.92
N ASP A 260 18.44 -13.22 -9.09
CA ASP A 260 18.95 -11.90 -9.48
C ASP A 260 17.81 -10.90 -9.67
N ALA A 261 16.70 -11.32 -10.31
CA ALA A 261 15.51 -10.49 -10.49
C ALA A 261 14.91 -10.01 -9.16
N VAL A 262 14.76 -10.91 -8.18
CA VAL A 262 14.26 -10.54 -6.85
C VAL A 262 15.27 -9.65 -6.12
N ARG A 263 16.57 -9.94 -6.21
CA ARG A 263 17.62 -9.11 -5.60
C ARG A 263 17.67 -7.71 -6.19
N GLU A 264 17.51 -7.58 -7.50
CA GLU A 264 17.50 -6.29 -8.20
C GLU A 264 16.30 -5.44 -7.75
N TYR A 265 15.11 -6.05 -7.70
CA TYR A 265 13.93 -5.43 -7.13
C TYR A 265 14.15 -4.98 -5.67
N GLU A 266 14.62 -5.87 -4.80
CA GLU A 266 14.83 -5.59 -3.37
C GLU A 266 15.90 -4.51 -3.13
N LYS A 267 16.93 -4.45 -3.98
CA LYS A 267 18.01 -3.46 -3.92
C LYS A 267 17.50 -2.03 -4.15
N GLU A 268 16.53 -1.85 -5.04
CA GLU A 268 15.88 -0.56 -5.26
C GLU A 268 14.84 -0.28 -4.18
N MET A 269 13.96 -1.24 -3.90
CA MET A 269 12.79 -1.00 -3.08
C MET A 269 13.16 -0.68 -1.62
N ARG A 270 14.14 -1.39 -1.04
CA ARG A 270 14.52 -1.24 0.37
C ARG A 270 14.90 0.19 0.77
N PRO A 271 15.86 0.88 0.11
CA PRO A 271 16.22 2.25 0.49
C PRO A 271 15.06 3.22 0.27
N ARG A 272 14.39 3.18 -0.89
CA ARG A 272 13.24 4.03 -1.21
C ARG A 272 12.12 3.90 -0.17
N ALA A 273 11.77 2.67 0.19
CA ALA A 273 10.69 2.39 1.10
C ALA A 273 11.05 2.67 2.56
N ARG A 274 12.28 2.38 2.99
CA ARG A 274 12.78 2.75 4.33
C ARG A 274 12.71 4.25 4.56
N GLU A 275 13.17 5.04 3.60
CA GLU A 275 13.12 6.50 3.67
C GLU A 275 11.68 7.00 3.78
N ALA A 276 10.77 6.51 2.92
CA ALA A 276 9.36 6.90 2.96
C ALA A 276 8.70 6.59 4.31
N VAL A 277 8.98 5.41 4.89
CA VAL A 277 8.49 5.03 6.22
C VAL A 277 9.01 6.00 7.29
N GLN A 278 10.32 6.27 7.30
CA GLN A 278 10.95 7.14 8.29
C GLN A 278 10.47 8.59 8.19
N THR A 279 10.32 9.12 6.97
CA THR A 279 9.81 10.47 6.75
C THR A 279 8.34 10.57 7.13
N SER A 280 7.53 9.54 6.87
CA SER A 280 6.13 9.52 7.33
C SER A 280 6.02 9.43 8.84
N ARG A 281 6.91 8.68 9.50
CA ARG A 281 7.02 8.66 10.98
C ARG A 281 7.35 10.04 11.52
N GLN A 282 8.36 10.70 10.96
CA GLN A 282 8.79 12.02 11.38
C GLN A 282 7.66 13.05 11.21
N ALA A 283 6.97 13.02 10.07
CA ALA A 283 5.77 13.80 9.84
C ALA A 283 4.72 13.56 10.94
N GLY A 284 4.49 12.30 11.31
CA GLY A 284 3.62 11.95 12.44
C GLY A 284 4.04 12.60 13.75
N HIS A 285 5.32 12.53 14.12
CA HIS A 285 5.82 13.19 15.33
C HIS A 285 5.65 14.71 15.28
N ASP A 286 5.98 15.33 14.15
CA ASP A 286 5.94 16.77 14.02
C ASP A 286 4.51 17.33 14.04
N GLY A 287 3.55 16.62 13.42
CA GLY A 287 2.14 16.97 13.49
C GLY A 287 1.52 16.86 14.89
N HIS A 288 2.18 16.17 15.83
CA HIS A 288 1.72 16.00 17.22
C HIS A 288 2.58 16.75 18.23
N CYS A 289 3.57 17.51 17.78
CA CYS A 289 4.43 18.30 18.65
C CYS A 289 3.83 19.70 18.84
N TYR A 290 2.99 19.87 19.86
CA TYR A 290 2.26 21.14 20.09
C TYR A 290 3.17 22.38 20.13
N SER A 291 4.40 22.26 20.65
CA SER A 291 5.38 23.34 20.66
C SER A 291 5.97 23.71 19.29
N LYS A 292 5.83 22.83 18.29
CA LYS A 292 6.16 23.09 16.88
C LYS A 292 4.92 23.45 16.04
N VAL A 293 3.73 23.33 16.63
CA VAL A 293 2.45 23.78 16.07
C VAL A 293 2.16 25.15 16.66
N ASP A 294 3.06 26.11 16.47
CA ASP A 294 2.83 27.51 16.83
C ASP A 294 2.62 28.37 15.57
N LYS A 295 2.35 29.66 15.80
CA LYS A 295 1.63 30.62 14.94
C LYS A 295 2.17 30.81 13.51
N GLU A 296 3.29 30.18 13.16
CA GLU A 296 3.87 30.23 11.81
C GLU A 296 3.53 29.01 10.95
N GLY A 297 2.91 27.95 11.48
CA GLY A 297 2.30 26.88 10.67
C GLY A 297 3.01 25.52 10.74
N SER A 298 2.20 24.47 10.72
CA SER A 298 2.61 23.06 10.81
C SER A 298 3.24 22.55 9.50
N PHE A 299 4.42 23.06 9.14
CA PHE A 299 5.12 22.73 7.88
C PHE A 299 5.94 21.43 7.91
N ALA A 300 6.10 20.82 9.08
CA ALA A 300 6.99 19.69 9.26
C ALA A 300 6.40 18.33 8.82
N LEU A 301 5.16 18.31 8.29
CA LEU A 301 4.47 17.09 7.87
C LEU A 301 4.89 16.55 6.49
N LEU A 302 5.58 17.33 5.65
CA LEU A 302 5.92 16.91 4.27
C LEU A 302 7.41 16.98 3.89
N GLY A 303 8.32 17.31 4.82
CA GLY A 303 9.76 17.14 4.61
C GLY A 303 10.42 18.11 3.62
N GLU A 304 9.68 19.01 2.98
CA GLU A 304 10.25 20.08 2.17
C GLU A 304 9.76 21.44 2.70
N LYS A 305 10.67 22.20 3.31
CA LYS A 305 10.54 23.66 3.27
C LYS A 305 10.82 24.05 1.81
N PRO A 306 9.89 24.65 1.06
CA PRO A 306 10.26 25.28 -0.19
C PRO A 306 11.26 26.40 0.15
N VAL A 307 12.37 26.42 -0.59
CA VAL A 307 13.25 27.59 -0.67
C VAL A 307 12.53 28.69 -1.43
#